data_AF-A0A8T3ZEI2-F1
#
_entry.id   AF-A0A8T3ZEI2-F1
#
_cell.length_a   1.000
_cell.length_b   1.000
_cell.length_c   1.000
_cell.angle_alpha   90.00
_cell.angle_beta   90.00
_cell.angle_gamma   90.00
#
_symmetry.space_group_name_H-M   'P 1'
#
loop_
_entity.id
_entity.type
_entity.pdbx_description
1 polymer ?
#
loop_
_entity_poly.entity_id
_entity_poly.type
_entity_poly.pdbx_seq_one_letter_code
_entity_poly.pdbx_strand_id
1 'polypeptide(L)'
;MKSKGFIFSLDAFVAFTLALIIIYTLVFFSSIPYAYYSGLMQAHYLAKDSLHSLSIAKGPVDGMSKLDYLVLFDAPDSTKSDSIKQDLDLLIPEQFGYTLEYYLEDNSGQKTWTEVYSTKNDDSTKHNKVYKKLSTTAYALVFNYENADPKLIEAENPFGYITCKGVLTQCNPPESEYGKGNSAIRLVRLIVFI
;
A
#
# COMPACT_ATOMS: atom_id res chain seq x y z
N MET A 1 -58.75 32.31 -35.29
CA MET A 1 -57.51 32.15 -34.48
C MET A 1 -56.34 32.69 -35.29
N LYS A 2 -55.69 33.78 -34.86
CA LYS A 2 -54.48 34.30 -35.53
C LYS A 2 -53.27 33.49 -35.06
N SER A 3 -52.69 32.70 -35.96
CA SER A 3 -51.38 32.08 -35.77
C SER A 3 -50.33 33.18 -35.69
N LYS A 4 -49.66 33.34 -34.54
CA LYS A 4 -48.47 34.18 -34.40
C LYS A 4 -47.27 33.29 -34.69
N GLY A 5 -46.66 33.45 -35.86
CA GLY A 5 -45.40 32.80 -36.21
C GLY A 5 -44.26 33.42 -35.40
N PHE A 6 -43.47 32.58 -34.72
CA PHE A 6 -42.25 32.99 -34.03
C PHE A 6 -41.15 33.17 -35.09
N ILE A 7 -40.78 34.43 -35.38
CA ILE A 7 -39.65 34.72 -36.28
C ILE A 7 -38.41 34.81 -35.39
N PHE A 8 -37.58 33.76 -35.42
CA PHE A 8 -36.25 33.84 -34.82
C PHE A 8 -35.37 34.72 -35.69
N SER A 9 -34.74 35.74 -35.10
CA SER A 9 -33.64 36.42 -35.77
C SER A 9 -32.46 35.45 -35.90
N LEU A 10 -31.71 35.57 -37.00
CA LEU A 10 -30.50 34.77 -37.22
C LEU A 10 -29.53 34.88 -36.04
N ASP A 11 -29.43 36.05 -35.42
CA ASP A 11 -28.60 36.32 -34.25
C ASP A 11 -29.04 35.54 -33.01
N ALA A 12 -30.35 35.44 -32.74
CA ALA A 12 -30.88 34.66 -31.63
C ALA A 12 -30.63 33.15 -31.82
N PHE A 13 -30.66 32.65 -33.06
CA PHE A 13 -30.32 31.26 -33.37
C PHE A 13 -28.82 30.99 -33.15
N VAL A 14 -27.95 31.90 -33.58
CA VAL A 14 -26.50 31.81 -33.34
C VAL A 14 -26.18 31.83 -31.85
N ALA A 15 -26.77 32.75 -31.08
CA ALA A 15 -26.58 32.80 -29.63
C ALA A 15 -27.03 31.52 -28.92
N PHE A 16 -28.19 30.97 -29.32
CA PHE A 16 -28.72 29.73 -28.75
C PHE A 16 -27.82 28.52 -29.06
N THR A 17 -27.36 28.38 -30.30
CA THR A 17 -26.44 27.29 -30.69
C THR A 17 -25.10 27.38 -29.96
N LEU A 18 -24.57 28.59 -29.79
CA LEU A 18 -23.33 28.83 -29.04
C LEU A 18 -23.48 28.48 -27.56
N ALA A 19 -24.59 28.86 -26.94
CA ALA A 19 -24.91 28.46 -25.57
C ALA A 19 -25.04 26.94 -25.42
N LEU A 20 -25.68 26.27 -26.38
CA LEU A 20 -25.80 24.82 -26.41
C LEU A 20 -24.42 24.13 -26.49
N ILE A 21 -23.52 24.63 -27.35
CA ILE A 21 -22.16 24.12 -27.47
C ILE A 21 -21.41 24.30 -26.15
N ILE A 22 -21.49 25.47 -25.51
CA ILE A 22 -20.82 25.73 -24.23
C ILE A 22 -21.32 24.76 -23.15
N ILE A 23 -22.64 24.62 -23.00
CA ILE A 23 -23.24 23.71 -22.01
C ILE A 23 -22.80 22.27 -22.29
N TYR A 24 -22.86 21.83 -23.55
CA TYR A 24 -22.45 20.48 -23.92
C TYR A 24 -20.97 20.22 -23.64
N THR A 25 -20.12 21.21 -23.91
CA THR A 25 -18.68 21.13 -23.65
C THR A 25 -18.39 21.07 -22.15
N LEU A 26 -19.11 21.85 -21.33
CA LEU A 26 -19.03 21.80 -19.87
C LEU A 26 -19.47 20.43 -19.33
N VAL A 27 -20.62 19.92 -19.79
CA VAL A 27 -21.10 18.58 -19.40
C VAL A 27 -20.10 17.52 -19.80
N PHE A 28 -19.56 17.58 -21.02
CA PHE A 28 -18.55 16.65 -21.51
C PHE A 28 -17.29 16.68 -20.63
N PHE A 29 -16.73 17.87 -20.35
CA PHE A 29 -15.56 17.99 -19.47
C PHE A 29 -15.83 17.53 -18.03
N SER A 30 -17.04 17.77 -17.51
CA SER A 30 -17.43 17.28 -16.18
C SER A 30 -17.65 15.76 -16.14
N SER A 31 -17.97 15.15 -17.29
CA SER A 31 -18.27 13.71 -17.42
C SER A 31 -17.06 12.87 -17.78
N ILE A 32 -15.93 13.48 -18.19
CA ILE A 32 -14.68 12.73 -18.39
C ILE A 32 -14.20 12.28 -17.01
N PRO A 33 -14.11 10.97 -16.71
CA PRO A 33 -13.49 10.50 -15.49
C PRO A 33 -12.06 11.06 -15.47
N TYR A 34 -11.83 11.94 -14.51
CA TYR A 34 -10.76 12.92 -14.55
C TYR A 34 -9.38 12.36 -14.94
N ALA A 35 -8.59 13.19 -15.61
CA ALA A 35 -7.19 12.92 -15.98
C ALA A 35 -6.27 12.55 -14.80
N TYR A 36 -6.72 12.72 -13.54
CA TYR A 36 -5.96 12.28 -12.36
C TYR A 36 -6.09 10.77 -12.07
N TYR A 37 -7.06 10.07 -12.68
CA TYR A 37 -7.32 8.68 -12.36
C TYR A 37 -6.14 7.77 -12.74
N SER A 38 -5.51 8.00 -13.89
CA SER A 38 -4.32 7.25 -14.30
C SER A 38 -3.16 7.42 -13.32
N GLY A 39 -2.92 8.65 -12.84
CA GLY A 39 -1.89 8.93 -11.83
C GLY A 39 -2.20 8.28 -10.47
N LEU A 40 -3.47 8.30 -10.06
CA LEU A 40 -3.90 7.65 -8.82
C LEU A 40 -3.79 6.13 -8.89
N MET A 41 -4.16 5.53 -10.03
CA MET A 41 -3.98 4.10 -10.28
C MET A 41 -2.52 3.71 -10.31
N GLN A 42 -1.66 4.49 -10.97
CA GLN A 42 -0.21 4.25 -10.99
C GLN A 42 0.37 4.30 -9.58
N ALA A 43 0.05 5.33 -8.80
CA ALA A 43 0.51 5.43 -7.42
C ALA A 43 0.00 4.26 -6.56
N HIS A 44 -1.21 3.75 -6.84
CA HIS A 44 -1.78 2.63 -6.09
C HIS A 44 -1.05 1.31 -6.43
N TYR A 45 -0.76 1.07 -7.71
CA TYR A 45 0.04 -0.07 -8.12
C TYR A 45 1.46 0.01 -7.56
N LEU A 46 2.10 1.19 -7.58
CA LEU A 46 3.40 1.39 -6.94
C LEU A 46 3.36 1.04 -5.46
N ALA A 47 2.36 1.53 -4.72
CA ALA A 47 2.21 1.23 -3.30
C ALA A 47 1.99 -0.28 -3.05
N LYS A 48 1.11 -0.90 -3.83
CA LYS A 48 0.76 -2.32 -3.68
C LYS A 48 1.93 -3.24 -4.04
N ASP A 49 2.59 -2.99 -5.17
CA ASP A 49 3.68 -3.83 -5.68
C ASP A 49 4.94 -3.65 -4.83
N SER A 50 5.18 -2.45 -4.29
CA SER A 50 6.28 -2.21 -3.36
C SER A 50 6.06 -2.93 -2.02
N LEU A 51 4.85 -2.85 -1.46
CA LEU A 51 4.51 -3.63 -0.25
C LEU A 51 4.62 -5.14 -0.52
N HIS A 52 4.13 -5.62 -1.65
CA HIS A 52 4.26 -7.02 -2.00
C HIS A 52 5.73 -7.44 -2.14
N SER A 53 6.55 -6.60 -2.78
CA SER A 53 7.99 -6.84 -2.90
C SER A 53 8.68 -6.92 -1.53
N LEU A 54 8.34 -6.03 -0.60
CA LEU A 54 8.84 -6.11 0.79
C LEU A 54 8.37 -7.35 1.54
N SER A 55 7.21 -7.92 1.19
CA SER A 55 6.67 -9.14 1.82
C SER A 55 7.38 -10.41 1.38
N ILE A 56 8.10 -10.37 0.25
CA ILE A 56 8.86 -11.51 -0.27
C ILE A 56 10.37 -11.28 -0.20
N ALA A 57 10.81 -10.03 -0.06
CA ALA A 57 12.22 -9.68 0.09
C ALA A 57 12.77 -10.25 1.40
N LYS A 58 13.94 -10.90 1.31
CA LYS A 58 14.62 -11.46 2.48
C LYS A 58 14.98 -10.36 3.46
N GLY A 59 14.58 -10.55 4.72
CA GLY A 59 14.92 -9.70 5.85
C GLY A 59 16.35 -9.96 6.36
N PRO A 60 16.78 -9.22 7.38
CA PRO A 60 18.08 -9.42 8.03
C PRO A 60 18.20 -10.77 8.77
N VAL A 61 17.06 -11.39 9.06
CA VAL A 61 16.96 -12.68 9.73
C VAL A 61 16.58 -13.73 8.69
N ASP A 62 17.32 -14.84 8.65
CA ASP A 62 17.10 -15.90 7.66
C ASP A 62 15.68 -16.49 7.78
N GLY A 63 15.08 -16.85 6.66
CA GLY A 63 13.69 -17.31 6.60
C GLY A 63 12.60 -16.24 6.85
N MET A 64 12.94 -14.98 7.14
CA MET A 64 11.98 -13.91 7.43
C MET A 64 11.90 -12.88 6.30
N SER A 65 10.73 -12.33 6.00
CA SER A 65 10.62 -11.21 5.07
C SER A 65 10.98 -9.87 5.73
N LYS A 66 11.26 -8.84 4.93
CA LYS A 66 11.49 -7.48 5.46
C LYS A 66 10.27 -6.91 6.18
N LEU A 67 9.06 -7.18 5.69
CA LEU A 67 7.80 -6.79 6.33
C LEU A 67 7.57 -7.52 7.65
N ASP A 68 7.89 -8.80 7.70
CA ASP A 68 7.84 -9.61 8.92
C ASP A 68 8.81 -9.09 9.99
N TYR A 69 10.03 -8.77 9.57
CA TYR A 69 11.06 -8.21 10.43
C TYR A 69 10.66 -6.84 10.99
N LEU A 70 10.03 -5.99 10.17
CA LEU A 70 9.53 -4.69 10.59
C LEU A 70 8.52 -4.81 11.72
N VAL A 71 7.62 -5.78 11.61
CA VAL A 71 6.47 -5.98 12.51
C VAL A 71 6.86 -6.64 13.82
N LEU A 72 7.74 -7.65 13.78
CA LEU A 72 8.14 -8.38 14.99
C LEU A 72 8.98 -7.55 15.96
N PHE A 73 9.84 -6.69 15.41
CA PHE A 73 10.84 -6.00 16.22
C PHE A 73 10.49 -4.54 16.48
N ASP A 74 9.20 -4.17 16.32
CA ASP A 74 8.61 -2.84 16.55
C ASP A 74 9.65 -1.74 16.29
N ALA A 75 10.03 -1.51 15.04
CA ALA A 75 11.27 -0.79 14.75
C ALA A 75 11.11 0.75 14.75
N PRO A 76 11.64 1.47 15.76
CA PRO A 76 12.14 2.84 15.63
C PRO A 76 13.67 2.87 15.52
N ASP A 77 14.30 1.71 15.27
CA ASP A 77 15.76 1.64 15.15
C ASP A 77 16.18 2.07 13.74
N SER A 78 16.85 3.21 13.64
CA SER A 78 17.29 3.87 12.40
C SER A 78 17.95 2.91 11.39
N THR A 79 18.73 1.96 11.89
CA THR A 79 19.43 0.97 11.07
C THR A 79 18.50 0.00 10.34
N LYS A 80 17.33 -0.29 10.92
CA LYS A 80 16.34 -1.23 10.35
C LYS A 80 15.51 -0.53 9.28
N SER A 81 15.09 0.71 9.54
CA SER A 81 14.39 1.55 8.57
C SER A 81 15.23 1.81 7.33
N ASP A 82 16.56 1.90 7.45
CA ASP A 82 17.45 2.13 6.31
C ASP A 82 17.39 1.03 5.24
N SER A 83 17.29 -0.24 5.66
CA SER A 83 17.26 -1.38 4.72
C SER A 83 15.94 -1.48 3.93
N ILE A 84 14.84 -1.03 4.52
CA ILE A 84 13.51 -0.97 3.90
C ILE A 84 13.42 0.29 3.04
N LYS A 85 13.95 1.41 3.54
CA LYS A 85 14.09 2.65 2.80
C LYS A 85 14.83 2.41 1.49
N GLN A 86 15.99 1.73 1.53
CA GLN A 86 16.79 1.49 0.33
C GLN A 86 16.00 0.73 -0.75
N ASP A 87 15.22 -0.28 -0.36
CA ASP A 87 14.39 -1.02 -1.32
C ASP A 87 13.26 -0.15 -1.87
N LEU A 88 12.59 0.62 -1.00
CA LEU A 88 11.51 1.51 -1.44
C LEU A 88 12.02 2.62 -2.35
N ASP A 89 13.21 3.19 -2.07
CA ASP A 89 13.86 4.19 -2.92
C ASP A 89 14.23 3.62 -4.30
N LEU A 90 14.40 2.30 -4.43
CA LEU A 90 14.65 1.63 -5.72
C LEU A 90 13.36 1.24 -6.46
N LEU A 91 12.29 0.93 -5.73
CA LEU A 91 11.01 0.48 -6.29
C LEU A 91 10.10 1.64 -6.70
N ILE A 92 10.15 2.74 -5.95
CA ILE A 92 9.31 3.91 -6.18
C ILE A 92 10.13 4.92 -7.01
N PRO A 93 9.58 5.45 -8.12
CA PRO A 93 10.28 6.47 -8.88
C PRO A 93 10.37 7.80 -8.13
N GLU A 94 11.47 8.54 -8.35
CA GLU A 94 11.78 9.82 -7.67
C GLU A 94 10.69 10.91 -7.83
N GLN A 95 9.79 10.80 -8.83
CA GLN A 95 8.67 11.75 -8.99
C GLN A 95 7.59 11.62 -7.91
N PHE A 96 7.56 10.47 -7.22
CA PHE A 96 6.62 10.19 -6.15
C PHE A 96 7.30 10.40 -4.79
N GLY A 97 6.50 10.72 -3.79
CA GLY A 97 6.87 10.63 -2.39
C GLY A 97 6.16 9.45 -1.76
N TYR A 98 6.67 8.97 -0.64
CA TYR A 98 6.02 7.90 0.10
C TYR A 98 6.23 7.98 1.62
N THR A 99 5.31 7.33 2.33
CA THR A 99 5.30 7.17 3.78
C THR A 99 4.89 5.73 4.11
N LEU A 100 5.73 5.01 4.85
CA LEU A 100 5.48 3.65 5.33
C LEU A 100 5.08 3.73 6.80
N GLU A 101 3.96 3.11 7.15
CA GLU A 101 3.42 3.14 8.50
C GLU A 101 2.86 1.78 8.89
N TYR A 102 2.87 1.47 10.18
CA TYR A 102 2.22 0.28 10.72
C TYR A 102 1.27 0.64 11.86
N TYR A 103 0.27 -0.20 12.03
CA TYR A 103 -0.80 0.01 12.98
C TYR A 103 -0.44 -0.61 14.33
N LEU A 104 -0.44 0.23 15.37
CA LEU A 104 -0.27 -0.18 16.76
C LEU A 104 -1.54 0.09 17.56
N GLU A 105 -1.82 -0.81 18.48
CA GLU A 105 -2.79 -0.62 19.55
C GLU A 105 -1.99 -0.59 20.85
N ASP A 106 -2.02 0.53 21.56
CA ASP A 106 -1.30 0.67 22.82
C ASP A 106 -2.01 -0.10 23.96
N ASN A 107 -1.34 -0.19 25.11
CA ASN A 107 -1.90 -0.85 26.30
C ASN A 107 -3.17 -0.16 26.86
N SER A 108 -3.50 1.04 26.37
CA SER A 108 -4.70 1.80 26.72
C SER A 108 -5.84 1.58 25.70
N GLY A 109 -5.63 0.75 24.67
CA GLY A 109 -6.56 0.52 23.56
C GLY A 109 -6.61 1.66 22.55
N GLN A 110 -5.70 2.64 22.64
CA GLN A 110 -5.55 3.70 21.67
C GLN A 110 -4.88 3.16 20.42
N LYS A 111 -5.53 3.41 19.29
CA LYS A 111 -5.14 2.92 17.97
C LYS A 111 -4.40 4.01 17.22
N THR A 112 -3.12 3.80 16.97
CA THR A 112 -2.25 4.80 16.34
C THR A 112 -1.48 4.21 15.15
N TRP A 113 -1.31 5.03 14.11
CA TRP A 113 -0.41 4.71 13.01
C TRP A 113 0.98 5.22 13.39
N THR A 114 1.95 4.32 13.37
CA THR A 114 3.35 4.66 13.66
C THR A 114 4.10 4.75 12.34
N GLU A 115 4.71 5.92 12.08
CA GLU A 115 5.54 6.15 10.92
C GLU A 115 6.87 5.40 11.06
N VAL A 116 7.17 4.53 10.11
CA VAL A 116 8.47 3.84 9.99
C VAL A 116 9.44 4.73 9.25
N TYR A 117 8.97 5.27 8.13
CA TYR A 117 9.77 6.10 7.26
C TYR A 117 8.86 7.01 6.43
N SER A 118 9.33 8.23 6.19
CA SER A 118 8.65 9.20 5.35
C SER A 118 9.64 10.05 4.59
N THR A 119 9.48 10.06 3.27
CA THR A 119 10.23 10.95 2.36
C THR A 119 10.08 12.43 2.72
N LYS A 120 8.98 12.81 3.38
CA LYS A 120 8.75 14.18 3.86
C LYS A 120 9.78 14.63 4.90
N ASN A 121 10.23 13.71 5.75
CA ASN A 121 11.08 13.99 6.90
C ASN A 121 12.56 13.64 6.63
N ASP A 122 12.87 13.09 5.46
CA ASP A 122 14.22 12.69 5.07
C ASP A 122 14.87 13.72 4.14
N ASP A 123 15.94 14.36 4.60
CA ASP A 123 16.66 15.33 3.78
C ASP A 123 17.54 14.73 2.69
N SER A 124 17.92 13.46 2.84
CA SER A 124 18.82 12.74 1.93
C SER A 124 18.13 12.14 0.70
N THR A 125 16.80 11.95 0.74
CA THR A 125 16.07 11.31 -0.36
C THR A 125 15.89 12.26 -1.54
N LYS A 126 15.94 11.69 -2.75
CA LYS A 126 15.64 12.40 -4.01
C LYS A 126 14.15 12.41 -4.35
N HIS A 127 13.36 11.65 -3.61
CA HIS A 127 11.92 11.54 -3.78
C HIS A 127 11.19 12.85 -3.47
N ASN A 128 9.94 12.94 -3.94
CA ASN A 128 9.11 14.09 -3.68
C ASN A 128 8.73 14.18 -2.19
N LYS A 129 8.91 15.36 -1.59
CA LYS A 129 8.65 15.58 -0.15
C LYS A 129 7.29 16.18 0.14
N VAL A 130 6.66 16.77 -0.88
CA VAL A 130 5.46 17.59 -0.71
C VAL A 130 4.29 16.90 -1.41
N TYR A 131 3.24 16.61 -0.65
CA TYR A 131 1.94 16.26 -1.21
C TYR A 131 1.38 17.46 -1.98
N LYS A 132 1.20 17.32 -3.30
CA LYS A 132 0.66 18.41 -4.13
C LYS A 132 -0.74 18.12 -4.61
N LYS A 133 -1.05 16.89 -4.99
CA LYS A 133 -2.27 16.63 -5.77
C LYS A 133 -2.97 15.32 -5.47
N LEU A 134 -2.23 14.23 -5.35
CA LEU A 134 -2.80 12.87 -5.27
C LEU A 134 -2.03 12.06 -4.25
N SER A 135 -2.77 11.29 -3.45
CA SER A 135 -2.22 10.29 -2.54
C SER A 135 -3.09 9.06 -2.60
N THR A 136 -2.44 7.92 -2.49
CA THR A 136 -3.12 6.64 -2.40
C THR A 136 -2.41 5.75 -1.40
N THR A 137 -3.14 4.79 -0.87
CA THR A 137 -2.68 3.92 0.18
C THR A 137 -2.92 2.48 -0.25
N ALA A 138 -1.90 1.65 -0.09
CA ALA A 138 -2.03 0.21 -0.12
C ALA A 138 -1.81 -0.35 1.28
N TYR A 139 -2.45 -1.47 1.58
CA TYR A 139 -2.39 -2.14 2.87
C TYR A 139 -1.86 -3.56 2.69
N ALA A 140 -1.05 -4.02 3.63
CA ALA A 140 -0.60 -5.38 3.76
C ALA A 140 -0.86 -5.84 5.20
N LEU A 141 -1.41 -7.04 5.35
CA LEU A 141 -1.62 -7.66 6.64
C LEU A 141 -0.45 -8.62 6.90
N VAL A 142 0.28 -8.38 7.98
CA VAL A 142 1.44 -9.17 8.36
C VAL A 142 1.08 -9.97 9.60
N PHE A 143 1.32 -11.28 9.52
CA PHE A 143 1.09 -12.22 10.60
C PHE A 143 2.43 -12.81 10.99
N ASN A 144 2.82 -12.68 12.25
CA ASN A 144 4.04 -13.28 12.72
C ASN A 144 3.90 -13.84 14.13
N TYR A 145 4.76 -14.78 14.48
CA TYR A 145 4.83 -15.39 15.79
C TYR A 145 6.02 -14.78 16.54
N GLU A 146 5.77 -14.12 17.67
CA GLU A 146 6.78 -13.37 18.44
C GLU A 146 7.95 -14.24 18.91
N ASN A 147 7.73 -15.55 19.01
CA ASN A 147 8.71 -16.54 19.46
C ASN A 147 9.01 -17.63 18.42
N ALA A 148 8.68 -17.44 17.14
CA ALA A 148 9.14 -18.38 16.12
C ALA A 148 10.67 -18.27 15.99
N ASP A 149 11.40 -19.32 16.37
CA ASP A 149 12.81 -19.44 16.00
C ASP A 149 12.87 -19.37 14.46
N PRO A 150 13.60 -18.41 13.88
CA PRO A 150 13.74 -18.30 12.43
C PRO A 150 14.24 -19.59 11.77
N LYS A 151 14.97 -20.42 12.52
CA LYS A 151 15.45 -21.73 12.07
C LYS A 151 14.32 -22.76 11.93
N LEU A 152 13.23 -22.64 12.67
CA LEU A 152 12.06 -23.51 12.54
C LEU A 152 11.24 -23.18 11.29
N ILE A 153 11.30 -21.94 10.79
CA ILE A 153 10.65 -21.54 9.53
C ILE A 153 11.29 -22.24 8.32
N GLU A 154 12.61 -22.46 8.35
CA GLU A 154 13.34 -23.17 7.29
C GLU A 154 13.39 -24.69 7.47
N ALA A 155 13.42 -25.19 8.71
CA ALA A 155 13.59 -26.62 8.98
C ALA A 155 12.27 -27.41 9.00
N GLU A 156 11.16 -26.82 9.45
CA GLU A 156 9.88 -27.51 9.60
C GLU A 156 8.72 -26.52 9.40
N ASN A 157 8.46 -26.16 8.14
CA ASN A 157 7.15 -25.62 7.80
C ASN A 157 6.07 -26.66 8.20
N PRO A 158 5.13 -26.37 9.12
CA PRO A 158 4.10 -27.33 9.54
C PRO A 158 3.04 -27.60 8.44
N PHE A 159 3.06 -26.84 7.34
CA PHE A 159 2.34 -27.14 6.10
C PHE A 159 3.21 -27.83 5.05
N GLY A 160 4.50 -28.01 5.31
CA GLY A 160 5.34 -28.96 4.61
C GLY A 160 4.98 -30.35 5.09
N TYR A 161 4.34 -31.15 4.25
CA TYR A 161 4.11 -32.55 4.56
C TYR A 161 5.45 -33.22 4.82
N ILE A 162 5.77 -33.51 6.09
CA ILE A 162 6.87 -34.41 6.44
C ILE A 162 6.43 -35.79 5.95
N THR A 163 6.81 -36.14 4.71
CA THR A 163 6.78 -37.53 4.28
C THR A 163 7.91 -38.22 5.03
N CYS A 164 7.56 -38.87 6.14
CA CYS A 164 8.51 -39.71 6.86
C CYS A 164 9.11 -40.70 5.86
N LYS A 165 10.44 -40.66 5.72
CA LYS A 165 11.19 -41.45 4.75
C LYS A 165 10.80 -42.93 4.85
N GLY A 166 9.91 -43.39 3.98
CA GLY A 166 9.72 -44.80 3.63
C GLY A 166 9.30 -45.76 4.74
N VAL A 167 8.73 -45.31 5.86
CA VAL A 167 8.21 -46.22 6.90
C VAL A 167 6.70 -46.00 7.07
N LEU A 168 5.93 -47.09 7.06
CA LEU A 168 4.45 -47.14 7.18
C LEU A 168 3.92 -46.78 8.58
N THR A 169 4.70 -46.06 9.39
CA THR A 169 4.30 -45.63 10.73
C THR A 169 3.84 -44.18 10.70
N GLN A 170 2.65 -43.91 11.22
CA GLN A 170 2.13 -42.56 11.43
C GLN A 170 3.10 -41.81 12.33
N CYS A 171 3.71 -40.76 11.81
CA CYS A 171 4.61 -39.92 12.59
C CYS A 171 3.80 -39.14 13.63
N ASN A 172 4.36 -39.02 14.83
CA ASN A 172 3.82 -38.10 15.81
C ASN A 172 3.86 -36.69 15.20
N PRO A 173 2.79 -35.90 15.31
CA PRO A 173 2.86 -34.50 14.92
C PRO A 173 4.02 -33.86 15.69
N PRO A 174 4.85 -33.01 15.05
CA PRO A 174 5.88 -32.29 15.78
C PRO A 174 5.22 -31.55 16.95
N GLU A 175 5.89 -31.53 18.10
CA GLU A 175 5.41 -30.75 19.23
C GLU A 175 5.30 -29.30 18.78
N SER A 176 4.08 -28.77 18.79
CA SER A 176 3.86 -27.38 18.44
C SER A 176 4.47 -26.54 19.56
N GLU A 177 5.57 -25.85 19.29
CA GLU A 177 6.12 -24.80 20.18
C GLU A 177 5.17 -23.57 20.29
N TYR A 178 3.93 -23.71 19.80
CA TYR A 178 2.87 -22.73 19.86
C TYR A 178 2.42 -22.47 21.31
N GLY A 179 3.00 -21.45 21.91
CA GLY A 179 2.42 -20.77 23.06
C GLY A 179 1.21 -19.93 22.62
N LYS A 180 0.01 -20.27 23.09
CA LYS A 180 -1.16 -19.37 23.00
C LYS A 180 -0.77 -18.00 23.58
N GLY A 181 -0.68 -16.98 22.73
CA GLY A 181 -0.30 -15.61 23.14
C GLY A 181 0.86 -15.00 22.36
N ASN A 182 1.64 -15.79 21.62
CA ASN A 182 2.84 -15.31 20.92
C ASN A 182 2.59 -15.04 19.43
N SER A 183 1.45 -14.45 19.08
CA SER A 183 1.13 -14.11 17.68
C SER A 183 0.85 -12.62 17.57
N ALA A 184 1.63 -11.93 16.76
CA ALA A 184 1.44 -10.53 16.42
C ALA A 184 0.76 -10.43 15.05
N ILE A 185 -0.37 -9.72 15.00
CA ILE A 185 -1.01 -9.30 13.74
C ILE A 185 -0.82 -7.79 13.66
N ARG A 186 -0.22 -7.33 12.57
CA ARG A 186 -0.07 -5.90 12.30
C ARG A 186 -0.57 -5.57 10.90
N LEU A 187 -1.20 -4.42 10.80
CA LEU A 187 -1.59 -3.83 9.53
C LEU A 187 -0.51 -2.84 9.13
N VAL A 188 0.13 -3.06 7.99
CA VAL A 188 1.12 -2.15 7.42
C VAL A 188 0.51 -1.44 6.23
N ARG A 189 0.79 -0.16 6.07
CA ARG A 189 0.33 0.63 4.92
C ARG A 189 1.48 1.42 4.31
N LEU A 190 1.43 1.53 2.99
CA LEU A 190 2.34 2.37 2.22
C LEU A 190 1.50 3.42 1.51
N ILE A 191 1.78 4.68 1.81
CA ILE A 191 1.16 5.84 1.21
C ILE A 191 2.11 6.34 0.14
N VAL A 192 1.63 6.47 -1.10
CA VAL A 192 2.39 7.05 -2.22
C VAL A 192 1.67 8.31 -2.69
N PHE A 193 2.42 9.38 -2.90
CA PHE A 193 1.89 10.69 -3.26
C PHE A 193 2.69 11.42 -4.34
N ILE A 194 2.05 12.40 -4.97
CA ILE A 194 2.60 13.30 -6.01
C ILE A 194 2.43 14.76 -5.60
#